data_AF-A0A067C9A6-F1
#
_entry.id   AF-A0A067C9A6-F1
#
_cell.length_a   1.000
_cell.length_b   1.000
_cell.length_c   1.000
_cell.angle_alpha   90.00
_cell.angle_beta   90.00
_cell.angle_gamma   90.00
#
_symmetry.space_group_name_H-M   'P 1'
#
loop_
_entity.id
_entity.type
_entity.pdbx_description
1 polymer ?
#
loop_
_entity_poly.entity_id
_entity_poly.type
_entity_poly.pdbx_seq_one_letter_code
_entity_poly.pdbx_strand_id
1 'polypeptide(L)'
;MANLASAAICAGIAPYSYTAAVQANAKFAPAIHELKKYPVATWYTDRGGDSIDALMAACPTDTPVIIVYGLPGKDCDAGFSGGGSNTNTDQYKAWLEKLTSKVGNRKVIYILEPDAIGLLANKDCATQKGYQANLQVAIHALGSNSNAQIYADVAGWANQSKAVAILKGFQKLTGIAINTSNYKSTGEMNQLCETYSSQTGGLHCIIDTSRNHNGSPQNEWCNAQSGGIGAPPTDQTGSKVVDYHLWLKVPGESDGQCYGQSSDSSVGPSAGQFFPEGFQRLWDQSYFVAHGHPKIGEAPSPSTQPAPSTQPAPSPSPSTASPTPSTPAPTDAPKPSTDAPTPSTAHPTPHPSSSTHHPTTKPTKKPTFRPTTKPGASVIEWEQCGGKSYYGSTACVDGCKCEFINEYYSQCRPVAASTTEVAPYGRCGGIHYAGVTACSVGYTCKVMNPHYSQCVRDTSSSRNDTDSSSQSDDDSD
;
A
#
# COMPACT_ATOMS: atom_id res chain seq x y z
N MET A 1 -19.27 13.41 -24.31
CA MET A 1 -18.65 13.56 -22.98
C MET A 1 -19.48 12.78 -21.99
N ALA A 2 -19.00 11.62 -21.55
CA ALA A 2 -19.71 10.85 -20.52
C ALA A 2 -19.50 11.57 -19.18
N ASN A 3 -20.59 12.09 -18.62
CA ASN A 3 -20.61 12.73 -17.32
C ASN A 3 -20.47 11.63 -16.25
N LEU A 4 -19.23 11.20 -16.00
CA LEU A 4 -18.88 10.33 -14.89
C LEU A 4 -18.83 11.23 -13.65
N ALA A 5 -19.82 11.13 -12.77
CA ALA A 5 -19.59 11.53 -11.39
C ALA A 5 -18.28 10.85 -10.93
N SER A 6 -17.29 11.66 -10.53
CA SER A 6 -16.01 11.17 -10.04
C SER A 6 -16.32 10.19 -8.90
N ALA A 7 -15.92 8.93 -9.05
CA ALA A 7 -16.09 7.99 -7.95
C ALA A 7 -15.12 8.44 -6.85
N ALA A 8 -15.57 8.42 -5.59
CA ALA A 8 -14.72 8.78 -4.47
C ALA A 8 -13.43 7.95 -4.46
N ILE A 9 -12.34 8.54 -4.00
CA ILE A 9 -11.11 7.77 -3.77
C ILE A 9 -11.38 6.77 -2.65
N CYS A 10 -11.11 5.50 -2.92
CA CYS A 10 -11.37 4.43 -1.97
C CYS A 10 -10.43 4.54 -0.77
N ALA A 11 -10.97 4.56 0.45
CA ALA A 11 -10.20 4.45 1.69
C ALA A 11 -9.36 3.16 1.76
N GLY A 12 -9.86 2.10 1.12
CA GLY A 12 -9.14 0.84 0.91
C GLY A 12 -8.90 0.07 2.20
N ILE A 13 -7.76 -0.63 2.22
CA ILE A 13 -7.27 -1.36 3.39
C ILE A 13 -6.28 -0.49 4.16
N ALA A 14 -6.34 -0.54 5.49
CA ALA A 14 -5.36 0.15 6.30
C ALA A 14 -3.95 -0.45 6.05
N PRO A 15 -2.90 0.39 6.01
CA PRO A 15 -1.52 -0.10 5.95
C PRO A 15 -1.25 -1.13 7.05
N TYR A 16 -0.63 -2.24 6.68
CA TYR A 16 -0.28 -3.33 7.60
C TYR A 16 0.52 -2.83 8.81
N SER A 17 1.46 -1.92 8.57
CA SER A 17 2.34 -1.31 9.56
C SER A 17 1.58 -0.64 10.71
N TYR A 18 0.36 -0.15 10.48
CA TYR A 18 -0.47 0.49 11.51
C TYR A 18 -0.98 -0.48 12.57
N THR A 19 -1.33 -1.70 12.18
CA THR A 19 -1.78 -2.71 13.15
C THR A 19 -0.63 -3.13 14.06
N ALA A 20 0.54 -3.39 13.47
CA ALA A 20 1.76 -3.71 14.23
C ALA A 20 2.17 -2.56 15.16
N ALA A 21 2.04 -1.31 14.70
CA ALA A 21 2.36 -0.13 15.49
C ALA A 21 1.50 0.00 16.76
N VAL A 22 0.18 -0.15 16.64
CA VAL A 22 -0.73 -0.05 17.79
C VAL A 22 -0.50 -1.19 18.78
N GLN A 23 -0.21 -2.40 18.29
CA GLN A 23 0.12 -3.54 19.15
C GLN A 23 1.43 -3.31 19.92
N ALA A 24 2.44 -2.72 19.27
CA ALA A 24 3.72 -2.42 19.90
C ALA A 24 3.65 -1.24 20.88
N ASN A 25 2.81 -0.23 20.59
CA ASN A 25 2.63 0.93 21.45
C ASN A 25 1.20 1.48 21.36
N ALA A 26 0.40 1.19 22.38
CA ALA A 26 -1.00 1.61 22.45
C ALA A 26 -1.20 3.14 22.42
N LYS A 27 -0.17 3.94 22.73
CA LYS A 27 -0.23 5.42 22.61
C LYS A 27 -0.41 5.88 21.17
N PHE A 28 -0.07 5.06 20.18
CA PHE A 28 -0.28 5.37 18.77
C PHE A 28 -1.74 5.17 18.32
N ALA A 29 -2.58 4.50 19.12
CA ALA A 29 -3.94 4.13 18.72
C ALA A 29 -4.82 5.33 18.32
N PRO A 30 -4.85 6.47 19.05
CA PRO A 30 -5.69 7.61 18.66
C PRO A 30 -5.26 8.21 17.32
N ALA A 31 -3.96 8.42 17.14
CA ALA A 31 -3.38 8.94 15.91
C ALA A 31 -3.66 8.00 14.72
N ILE A 32 -3.37 6.71 14.88
CA ILE A 32 -3.60 5.71 13.84
C ILE A 32 -5.09 5.53 13.53
N HIS A 33 -5.97 5.65 14.52
CA HIS A 33 -7.41 5.63 14.29
C HIS A 33 -7.86 6.81 13.43
N GLU A 34 -7.29 7.99 13.64
CA GLU A 34 -7.54 9.15 12.79
C GLU A 34 -7.06 8.93 11.36
N LEU A 35 -5.81 8.48 11.18
CA LEU A 35 -5.22 8.24 9.86
C LEU A 35 -6.00 7.19 9.06
N LYS A 36 -6.56 6.17 9.71
CA LYS A 36 -7.39 5.12 9.09
C LYS A 36 -8.70 5.62 8.46
N LYS A 37 -9.10 6.87 8.71
CA LYS A 37 -10.27 7.48 8.07
C LYS A 37 -9.99 7.95 6.63
N TYR A 38 -8.73 8.05 6.26
CA TYR A 38 -8.29 8.63 4.99
C TYR A 38 -7.64 7.57 4.09
N PRO A 39 -7.78 7.71 2.75
CA PRO A 39 -7.18 6.77 1.82
C PRO A 39 -5.66 6.87 1.83
N VAL A 40 -5.00 5.71 1.93
CA VAL A 40 -3.56 5.57 1.69
C VAL A 40 -3.38 4.63 0.51
N ALA A 41 -2.51 5.00 -0.44
CA ALA A 41 -2.27 4.17 -1.60
C ALA A 41 -1.72 2.79 -1.20
N THR A 42 -2.21 1.74 -1.88
CA THR A 42 -1.73 0.37 -1.65
C THR A 42 -0.51 0.10 -2.51
N TRP A 43 0.61 -0.28 -1.88
CA TRP A 43 1.84 -0.64 -2.58
C TRP A 43 1.78 -2.07 -3.09
N TYR A 44 1.79 -2.24 -4.41
CA TYR A 44 1.97 -3.53 -5.06
C TYR A 44 3.44 -3.66 -5.44
N THR A 45 4.15 -4.54 -4.74
CA THR A 45 5.60 -4.70 -4.87
C THR A 45 5.98 -6.12 -5.26
N ASP A 46 7.17 -6.26 -5.83
CA ASP A 46 7.77 -7.56 -6.17
C ASP A 46 8.58 -8.17 -5.02
N ARG A 47 8.48 -7.62 -3.80
CA ARG A 47 9.18 -8.11 -2.61
C ARG A 47 8.38 -9.14 -1.79
N GLY A 48 7.23 -9.56 -2.30
CA GLY A 48 6.28 -10.42 -1.59
C GLY A 48 5.17 -9.61 -0.91
N GLY A 49 4.15 -10.33 -0.45
CA GLY A 49 2.87 -9.75 -0.07
C GLY A 49 2.06 -9.30 -1.29
N ASP A 50 0.75 -9.57 -1.27
CA ASP A 50 -0.17 -9.09 -2.30
C ASP A 50 -1.52 -8.82 -1.63
N SER A 51 -1.89 -7.53 -1.60
CA SER A 51 -3.13 -7.08 -0.97
C SER A 51 -4.17 -6.64 -1.99
N ILE A 52 -3.96 -6.91 -3.29
CA ILE A 52 -4.82 -6.40 -4.36
C ILE A 52 -6.22 -7.01 -4.29
N ASP A 53 -6.36 -8.32 -4.04
CA ASP A 53 -7.69 -8.93 -3.90
C ASP A 53 -8.46 -8.35 -2.71
N ALA A 54 -7.77 -8.12 -1.58
CA ALA A 54 -8.36 -7.48 -0.41
C ALA A 54 -8.76 -6.03 -0.69
N LEU A 55 -7.92 -5.28 -1.41
CA LEU A 55 -8.23 -3.91 -1.85
C LEU A 55 -9.44 -3.89 -2.80
N MET A 56 -9.48 -4.77 -3.80
CA MET A 56 -10.58 -4.86 -4.75
C MET A 56 -11.91 -5.25 -4.08
N ALA A 57 -11.85 -6.05 -3.00
CA ALA A 57 -13.01 -6.38 -2.17
C ALA A 57 -13.44 -5.20 -1.29
N ALA A 58 -12.49 -4.45 -0.72
CA ALA A 58 -12.76 -3.26 0.09
C ALA A 58 -13.26 -2.06 -0.74
N CYS A 59 -12.96 -2.04 -2.04
CA CYS A 59 -13.31 -0.96 -2.98
C CYS A 59 -14.30 -1.43 -4.05
N PRO A 60 -15.54 -1.86 -3.72
CA PRO A 60 -16.49 -2.40 -4.69
C PRO A 60 -16.81 -1.41 -5.82
N THR A 61 -16.96 -0.12 -5.49
CA THR A 61 -17.40 0.96 -6.40
C THR A 61 -16.41 2.11 -6.52
N ASP A 62 -15.72 2.41 -5.42
CA ASP A 62 -14.81 3.55 -5.30
C ASP A 62 -13.48 3.29 -6.02
N THR A 63 -12.72 4.35 -6.29
CA THR A 63 -11.49 4.27 -7.08
C THR A 63 -10.29 3.90 -6.19
N PRO A 64 -9.74 2.68 -6.27
CA PRO A 64 -8.51 2.32 -5.57
C PRO A 64 -7.30 3.04 -6.17
N VAL A 65 -6.33 3.36 -5.32
CA VAL A 65 -5.02 3.92 -5.70
C VAL A 65 -3.95 2.87 -5.43
N ILE A 66 -3.23 2.46 -6.48
CA ILE A 66 -2.22 1.41 -6.41
C ILE A 66 -0.86 1.99 -6.83
N ILE A 67 0.13 1.89 -5.96
CA ILE A 67 1.52 2.16 -6.31
C ILE A 67 2.08 0.88 -6.95
N VAL A 68 2.48 0.96 -8.20
CA VAL A 68 3.18 -0.13 -8.91
C VAL A 68 4.67 0.06 -8.68
N TYR A 69 5.28 -0.84 -7.90
CA TYR A 69 6.69 -0.74 -7.50
C TYR A 69 7.41 -2.09 -7.61
N GLY A 70 7.67 -2.52 -8.84
CA GLY A 70 8.25 -3.83 -9.15
C GLY A 70 9.27 -3.80 -10.29
N LEU A 71 9.75 -2.62 -10.69
CA LEU A 71 10.71 -2.46 -11.78
C LEU A 71 12.01 -3.26 -11.53
N PRO A 72 12.52 -4.02 -12.53
CA PRO A 72 13.79 -4.73 -12.41
C PRO A 72 14.96 -3.79 -12.13
N GLY A 73 15.71 -4.07 -11.07
CA GLY A 73 16.85 -3.24 -10.67
C GLY A 73 16.46 -1.83 -10.23
N LYS A 74 15.24 -1.65 -9.70
CA LYS A 74 14.74 -0.40 -9.12
C LYS A 74 15.66 0.16 -8.03
N ASP A 75 15.49 1.45 -7.72
CA ASP A 75 16.32 2.18 -6.76
C ASP A 75 17.83 1.97 -7.00
N CYS A 76 18.25 2.18 -8.25
CA CYS A 76 19.61 1.92 -8.70
C CYS A 76 20.67 2.91 -8.18
N ASP A 77 20.26 3.99 -7.50
CA ASP A 77 21.15 5.04 -7.02
C ASP A 77 21.32 5.00 -5.49
N ALA A 78 20.23 5.04 -4.72
CA ALA A 78 20.30 5.05 -3.26
C ALA A 78 20.37 3.65 -2.65
N GLY A 79 19.73 2.66 -3.29
CA GLY A 79 19.87 1.23 -2.99
C GLY A 79 19.16 0.72 -1.73
N PHE A 80 18.50 1.58 -0.95
CA PHE A 80 17.76 1.17 0.26
C PHE A 80 16.52 0.32 -0.05
N SER A 81 16.05 0.40 -1.30
CA SER A 81 14.84 -0.18 -1.84
C SER A 81 15.07 -0.95 -3.16
N GLY A 82 16.29 -1.40 -3.42
CA GLY A 82 16.61 -2.09 -4.68
C GLY A 82 16.20 -3.56 -4.78
N GLY A 83 15.82 -4.21 -3.67
CA GLY A 83 15.43 -5.62 -3.66
C GLY A 83 14.06 -5.90 -4.33
N GLY A 84 13.87 -7.13 -4.81
CA GLY A 84 12.65 -7.57 -5.50
C GLY A 84 12.84 -8.87 -6.28
N SER A 85 11.75 -9.58 -6.63
CA SER A 85 11.79 -10.83 -7.40
C SER A 85 11.89 -10.62 -8.91
N ASN A 86 11.56 -9.45 -9.43
CA ASN A 86 11.62 -9.17 -10.86
C ASN A 86 13.06 -8.83 -11.25
N THR A 87 13.70 -9.72 -12.00
CA THR A 87 15.10 -9.57 -12.43
C THR A 87 15.23 -9.17 -13.90
N ASN A 88 14.15 -9.27 -14.68
CA ASN A 88 14.12 -8.94 -16.11
C ASN A 88 12.71 -8.52 -16.58
N THR A 89 12.61 -8.05 -17.82
CA THR A 89 11.38 -7.55 -18.44
C THR A 89 10.26 -8.58 -18.51
N ASP A 90 10.56 -9.85 -18.82
CA ASP A 90 9.54 -10.89 -18.94
C ASP A 90 8.89 -11.20 -17.58
N GLN A 91 9.70 -11.25 -16.52
CA GLN A 91 9.20 -11.41 -15.15
C GLN A 91 8.35 -10.21 -14.72
N TYR A 92 8.82 -8.99 -14.99
CA TYR A 92 8.07 -7.76 -14.69
C TYR A 92 6.73 -7.73 -15.42
N LYS A 93 6.69 -8.11 -16.70
CA LYS A 93 5.47 -8.22 -17.49
C LYS A 93 4.51 -9.25 -16.90
N ALA A 94 4.97 -10.46 -16.58
CA ALA A 94 4.14 -11.50 -15.98
C ALA A 94 3.61 -11.09 -14.60
N TRP A 95 4.38 -10.32 -13.83
CA TRP A 95 3.97 -9.77 -12.54
C TRP A 95 2.89 -8.68 -12.70
N LEU A 96 2.99 -7.82 -13.72
CA LEU A 96 1.95 -6.84 -14.09
C LEU A 96 0.67 -7.50 -14.58
N GLU A 97 0.76 -8.60 -15.33
CA GLU A 97 -0.42 -9.35 -15.81
C GLU A 97 -1.27 -9.90 -14.64
N LYS A 98 -0.63 -10.28 -13.52
CA LYS A 98 -1.35 -10.66 -12.31
C LYS A 98 -2.13 -9.50 -11.72
N LEU A 99 -1.51 -8.31 -11.64
CA LEU A 99 -2.18 -7.10 -11.16
C LEU A 99 -3.38 -6.73 -12.04
N THR A 100 -3.17 -6.64 -13.35
CA THR A 100 -4.23 -6.23 -14.28
C THR A 100 -5.36 -7.25 -14.34
N SER A 101 -5.07 -8.56 -14.19
CA SER A 101 -6.10 -9.59 -14.08
C SER A 101 -6.98 -9.42 -12.83
N LYS A 102 -6.41 -9.02 -11.69
CA LYS A 102 -7.17 -8.83 -10.44
C LYS A 102 -8.02 -7.56 -10.48
N VAL A 103 -7.49 -6.49 -11.04
CA VAL A 103 -8.20 -5.21 -11.16
C VAL A 103 -9.27 -5.26 -12.27
N GLY A 104 -9.00 -5.99 -13.35
CA GLY A 104 -9.88 -6.08 -14.52
C GLY A 104 -10.15 -4.72 -15.15
N ASN A 105 -11.40 -4.48 -15.54
CA ASN A 105 -11.84 -3.23 -16.19
C ASN A 105 -12.38 -2.18 -15.19
N ARG A 106 -12.04 -2.27 -13.90
CA ARG A 106 -12.56 -1.34 -12.88
C ARG A 106 -11.89 0.03 -12.98
N LYS A 107 -12.53 1.07 -12.43
CA LYS A 107 -11.84 2.35 -12.21
C LYS A 107 -10.66 2.09 -11.27
N VAL A 108 -9.50 2.68 -11.58
CA VAL A 108 -8.28 2.53 -10.78
C VAL A 108 -7.33 3.68 -11.10
N ILE A 109 -6.59 4.15 -10.11
CA ILE A 109 -5.46 5.06 -10.28
C ILE A 109 -4.18 4.27 -10.03
N TYR A 110 -3.30 4.24 -11.01
CA TYR A 110 -1.95 3.69 -10.88
C TYR A 110 -0.94 4.81 -10.75
N ILE A 111 -0.13 4.75 -9.69
CA ILE A 111 1.13 5.49 -9.61
C ILE A 111 2.24 4.57 -10.06
N LEU A 112 2.88 4.90 -11.17
CA LEU A 112 3.80 4.01 -11.84
C LEU A 112 5.25 4.29 -11.42
N GLU A 113 5.85 3.31 -10.77
CA GLU A 113 7.27 3.18 -10.45
C GLU A 113 7.89 4.47 -9.89
N PRO A 114 7.62 4.78 -8.60
CA PRO A 114 8.29 5.85 -7.88
C PRO A 114 9.79 5.94 -8.19
N ASP A 115 10.27 7.18 -8.39
CA ASP A 115 11.64 7.56 -8.77
C ASP A 115 12.08 7.21 -10.20
N ALA A 116 11.33 6.42 -10.98
CA ALA A 116 11.85 5.87 -12.24
C ALA A 116 12.16 6.96 -13.30
N ILE A 117 11.26 7.92 -13.51
CA ILE A 117 11.52 9.02 -14.47
C ILE A 117 12.58 9.97 -13.93
N GLY A 118 12.58 10.23 -12.62
CA GLY A 118 13.60 11.07 -11.98
C GLY A 118 15.01 10.50 -12.14
N LEU A 119 15.15 9.19 -11.91
CA LEU A 119 16.41 8.48 -12.13
C LEU A 119 16.78 8.45 -13.61
N LEU A 120 15.84 8.21 -14.54
CA LEU A 120 16.11 8.32 -15.98
C LEU A 120 16.59 9.73 -16.39
N ALA A 121 16.05 10.77 -15.79
CA ALA A 121 16.42 12.15 -16.09
C ALA A 121 17.83 12.51 -15.56
N ASN A 122 18.28 11.87 -14.48
CA ASN A 122 19.47 12.31 -13.75
C ASN A 122 20.62 11.30 -13.70
N LYS A 123 20.38 10.00 -13.89
CA LYS A 123 21.32 8.92 -13.57
C LYS A 123 21.41 7.89 -14.69
N ASP A 124 22.63 7.59 -15.12
CA ASP A 124 22.89 6.60 -16.18
C ASP A 124 22.46 5.17 -15.77
N CYS A 125 22.41 4.86 -14.47
CA CYS A 125 22.01 3.55 -13.97
C CYS A 125 20.59 3.16 -14.44
N ALA A 126 19.65 4.11 -14.48
CA ALA A 126 18.28 3.86 -14.91
C ALA A 126 18.22 3.46 -16.40
N THR A 127 19.01 4.12 -17.23
CA THR A 127 19.15 3.77 -18.66
C THR A 127 19.77 2.38 -18.81
N GLN A 128 20.85 2.08 -18.09
CA GLN A 128 21.52 0.77 -18.13
C GLN A 128 20.62 -0.37 -17.65
N LYS A 129 19.73 -0.11 -16.69
CA LYS A 129 18.74 -1.08 -16.18
C LYS A 129 17.45 -1.13 -17.02
N GLY A 130 17.38 -0.40 -18.13
CA GLY A 130 16.25 -0.47 -19.06
C GLY A 130 14.94 0.09 -18.52
N TYR A 131 15.00 1.08 -17.62
CA TYR A 131 13.80 1.65 -16.98
C TYR A 131 12.78 2.14 -18.02
N GLN A 132 13.23 2.88 -19.05
CA GLN A 132 12.31 3.43 -20.06
C GLN A 132 11.55 2.34 -20.83
N ALA A 133 12.23 1.24 -21.20
CA ALA A 133 11.60 0.12 -21.90
C ALA A 133 10.60 -0.61 -21.00
N ASN A 134 10.93 -0.82 -19.73
CA ASN A 134 10.04 -1.45 -18.76
C ASN A 134 8.83 -0.56 -18.40
N LEU A 135 9.01 0.77 -18.30
CA LEU A 135 7.90 1.71 -18.14
C LEU A 135 6.93 1.64 -19.33
N GLN A 136 7.43 1.53 -20.56
CA GLN A 136 6.59 1.32 -21.74
C GLN A 136 5.78 0.01 -21.65
N VAL A 137 6.38 -1.07 -21.16
CA VAL A 137 5.69 -2.35 -20.90
C VAL A 137 4.58 -2.17 -19.88
N ALA A 138 4.86 -1.48 -18.77
CA ALA A 138 3.88 -1.22 -17.72
C ALA A 138 2.72 -0.37 -18.21
N ILE A 139 2.99 0.74 -18.89
CA ILE A 139 1.95 1.63 -19.43
C ILE A 139 1.05 0.87 -20.42
N HIS A 140 1.63 0.01 -21.26
CA HIS A 140 0.85 -0.82 -22.17
C HIS A 140 -0.04 -1.82 -21.43
N ALA A 141 0.51 -2.52 -20.43
CA ALA A 141 -0.23 -3.52 -19.65
C ALA A 141 -1.36 -2.87 -18.82
N LEU A 142 -1.05 -1.83 -18.05
CA LEU A 142 -2.00 -1.11 -17.21
C LEU A 142 -3.08 -0.42 -18.05
N GLY A 143 -2.68 0.17 -19.18
CA GLY A 143 -3.56 0.88 -20.12
C GLY A 143 -4.38 -0.03 -21.04
N SER A 144 -4.38 -1.34 -20.80
CA SER A 144 -5.34 -2.28 -21.38
C SER A 144 -6.74 -2.12 -20.76
N ASN A 145 -6.79 -1.67 -19.51
CA ASN A 145 -8.01 -1.23 -18.85
C ASN A 145 -8.33 0.22 -19.25
N SER A 146 -9.40 0.43 -20.01
CA SER A 146 -9.80 1.77 -20.47
C SER A 146 -10.30 2.70 -19.36
N ASN A 147 -10.55 2.15 -18.15
CA ASN A 147 -10.95 2.91 -16.96
C ASN A 147 -9.78 3.22 -16.02
N ALA A 148 -8.56 2.80 -16.36
CA ALA A 148 -7.37 3.10 -15.58
C ALA A 148 -6.86 4.51 -15.86
N GLN A 149 -6.49 5.22 -14.79
CA GLN A 149 -5.68 6.43 -14.86
C GLN A 149 -4.25 6.10 -14.47
N ILE A 150 -3.27 6.53 -15.26
CA ILE A 150 -1.86 6.19 -15.06
C ILE A 150 -1.05 7.47 -14.89
N TYR A 151 -0.42 7.60 -13.72
CA TYR A 151 0.47 8.71 -13.38
C TYR A 151 1.89 8.17 -13.24
N ALA A 152 2.79 8.56 -14.14
CA ALA A 152 4.20 8.19 -14.04
C ALA A 152 4.89 9.02 -12.96
N ASP A 153 5.60 8.38 -12.03
CA ASP A 153 6.30 9.14 -11.01
C ASP A 153 7.55 9.82 -11.56
N VAL A 154 7.67 11.12 -11.29
CA VAL A 154 8.77 11.96 -11.79
C VAL A 154 9.84 12.22 -10.75
N ALA A 155 9.51 12.09 -9.47
CA ALA A 155 10.27 12.65 -8.35
C ALA A 155 10.49 14.17 -8.45
N GLY A 156 10.36 14.89 -7.33
CA GLY A 156 10.43 16.37 -7.31
C GLY A 156 11.81 16.94 -7.69
N TRP A 157 12.85 16.11 -7.73
CA TRP A 157 14.26 16.48 -7.96
C TRP A 157 14.76 16.20 -9.39
N ALA A 158 13.90 15.71 -10.29
CA ALA A 158 14.29 15.37 -11.66
C ALA A 158 14.78 16.58 -12.47
N ASN A 159 15.73 16.36 -13.39
CA ASN A 159 16.02 17.31 -14.45
C ASN A 159 14.79 17.46 -15.34
N GLN A 160 14.10 18.59 -15.20
CA GLN A 160 12.79 18.82 -15.79
C GLN A 160 12.78 18.67 -17.31
N SER A 161 13.75 19.24 -18.03
CA SER A 161 13.80 19.17 -19.49
C SER A 161 13.93 17.72 -19.99
N LYS A 162 14.79 16.93 -19.35
CA LYS A 162 14.95 15.50 -19.66
C LYS A 162 13.71 14.70 -19.29
N ALA A 163 13.13 14.94 -18.10
CA ALA A 163 11.90 14.28 -17.67
C ALA A 163 10.73 14.56 -18.64
N VAL A 164 10.55 15.81 -19.08
CA VAL A 164 9.56 16.18 -20.11
C VAL A 164 9.80 15.44 -21.42
N ALA A 165 11.05 15.34 -21.88
CA ALA A 165 11.39 14.63 -23.11
C ALA A 165 11.05 13.13 -23.01
N ILE A 166 11.33 12.50 -21.86
CA ILE A 166 10.97 11.11 -21.59
C ILE A 166 9.44 10.94 -21.58
N LEU A 167 8.72 11.79 -20.84
CA LEU A 167 7.26 11.73 -20.71
C LEU A 167 6.55 11.86 -22.06
N LYS A 168 7.03 12.72 -22.96
CA LYS A 168 6.50 12.84 -24.33
C LYS A 168 6.67 11.59 -25.18
N GLY A 169 7.59 10.70 -24.81
CA GLY A 169 7.78 9.40 -25.46
C GLY A 169 6.70 8.38 -25.09
N PHE A 170 5.96 8.60 -24.01
CA PHE A 170 4.91 7.70 -23.54
C PHE A 170 3.53 8.11 -24.04
N GLN A 171 2.71 7.11 -24.36
CA GLN A 171 1.30 7.29 -24.73
C GLN A 171 0.40 6.75 -23.62
N LYS A 172 -0.84 7.25 -23.52
CA LYS A 172 -1.85 6.83 -22.53
C LYS A 172 -1.56 7.19 -21.06
N LEU A 173 -0.56 8.02 -20.78
CA LEU A 173 -0.44 8.62 -19.45
C LEU A 173 -1.58 9.61 -19.23
N THR A 174 -2.21 9.54 -18.06
CA THR A 174 -3.12 10.56 -17.55
C THR A 174 -2.31 11.75 -17.03
N GLY A 175 -1.20 11.46 -16.36
CA GLY A 175 -0.43 12.49 -15.68
C GLY A 175 0.91 12.03 -15.15
N ILE A 176 1.39 12.80 -14.17
CA ILE A 176 2.58 12.50 -13.38
C ILE A 176 2.25 12.43 -11.88
N ALA A 177 3.00 11.64 -11.14
CA ALA A 177 3.03 11.74 -9.68
C ALA A 177 4.29 12.50 -9.26
N ILE A 178 4.13 13.41 -8.30
CA ILE A 178 5.22 14.21 -7.74
C ILE A 178 5.14 14.21 -6.21
N ASN A 179 6.29 14.47 -5.60
CA ASN A 179 6.49 14.46 -4.15
C ASN A 179 6.37 13.10 -3.47
N THR A 180 6.23 11.99 -4.21
CA THR A 180 6.10 10.64 -3.65
C THR A 180 7.22 10.36 -2.65
N SER A 181 6.85 10.04 -1.41
CA SER A 181 7.77 9.83 -0.29
C SER A 181 8.69 11.01 0.06
N ASN A 182 8.41 12.22 -0.42
CA ASN A 182 9.19 13.42 -0.14
C ASN A 182 8.39 14.43 0.71
N TYR A 183 8.98 15.61 0.95
CA TYR A 183 8.48 16.55 1.94
C TYR A 183 8.20 17.93 1.34
N LYS A 184 8.26 18.10 0.01
CA LYS A 184 8.09 19.43 -0.62
C LYS A 184 6.70 19.99 -0.37
N SER A 185 6.62 21.31 -0.14
CA SER A 185 5.36 21.97 0.14
C SER A 185 4.37 21.82 -1.04
N THR A 186 3.08 21.77 -0.74
CA THR A 186 2.04 21.69 -1.78
C THR A 186 2.10 22.88 -2.75
N GLY A 187 2.46 24.07 -2.26
CA GLY A 187 2.64 25.26 -3.11
C GLY A 187 3.75 25.10 -4.15
N GLU A 188 4.91 24.57 -3.74
CA GLU A 188 6.04 24.26 -4.65
C GLU A 188 5.63 23.20 -5.68
N MET A 189 4.90 22.16 -5.25
CA MET A 189 4.45 21.07 -6.12
C MET A 189 3.36 21.51 -7.10
N ASN A 190 2.48 22.44 -6.72
CA ASN A 190 1.51 23.03 -7.64
C ASN A 190 2.21 23.75 -8.80
N GLN A 191 3.21 24.59 -8.51
CA GLN A 191 3.99 25.31 -9.53
C GLN A 191 4.77 24.34 -10.42
N LEU A 192 5.34 23.29 -9.82
CA LEU A 192 6.01 22.23 -10.57
C LEU A 192 5.05 21.51 -11.51
N CYS A 193 3.82 21.22 -11.06
CA CYS A 193 2.80 20.59 -11.89
C CYS A 193 2.40 21.47 -13.08
N GLU A 194 2.16 22.77 -12.88
CA GLU A 194 1.84 23.72 -13.97
C GLU A 194 2.94 23.72 -15.04
N THR A 195 4.20 23.67 -14.60
CA THR A 195 5.36 23.59 -15.50
C THR A 195 5.34 22.30 -16.32
N TYR A 196 5.19 21.14 -15.68
CA TYR A 196 5.14 19.87 -16.41
C TYR A 196 3.92 19.78 -17.33
N SER A 197 2.75 20.18 -16.86
CA SER A 197 1.50 20.15 -17.61
C SER A 197 1.62 20.97 -18.90
N SER A 198 2.10 22.21 -18.81
CA SER A 198 2.29 23.07 -20.00
C SER A 198 3.30 22.48 -21.01
N GLN A 199 4.38 21.87 -20.53
CA GLN A 199 5.45 21.38 -21.40
C GLN A 199 5.17 20.01 -22.00
N THR A 200 4.31 19.20 -21.38
CA THR A 200 3.95 17.84 -21.83
C THR A 200 2.67 17.81 -22.67
N GLY A 201 2.04 18.96 -22.92
CA GLY A 201 0.81 19.05 -23.71
C GLY A 201 -0.45 18.75 -22.89
N GLY A 202 -0.40 18.97 -21.57
CA GLY A 202 -1.54 18.89 -20.68
C GLY A 202 -1.60 17.64 -19.80
N LEU A 203 -0.48 16.99 -19.49
CA LEU A 203 -0.51 15.96 -18.43
C LEU A 203 -0.92 16.61 -17.11
N HIS A 204 -1.79 15.93 -16.37
CA HIS A 204 -2.20 16.36 -15.03
C HIS A 204 -1.22 15.83 -13.97
N CYS A 205 -1.40 16.19 -12.71
CA CYS A 205 -0.58 15.68 -11.61
C CYS A 205 -1.36 15.16 -10.43
N ILE A 206 -0.71 14.23 -9.71
CA ILE A 206 -1.01 13.86 -8.33
C ILE A 206 0.15 14.34 -7.46
N ILE A 207 -0.17 14.94 -6.32
CA ILE A 207 0.83 15.37 -5.33
C ILE A 207 0.71 14.47 -4.10
N ASP A 208 1.81 13.84 -3.70
CA ASP A 208 1.89 13.17 -2.41
C ASP A 208 1.95 14.21 -1.27
N THR A 209 0.95 14.23 -0.41
CA THR A 209 0.87 15.10 0.77
C THR A 209 1.04 14.33 2.07
N SER A 210 1.47 13.07 2.03
CA SER A 210 1.59 12.19 3.21
C SER A 210 2.42 12.78 4.34
N ARG A 211 3.50 13.53 4.04
CA ARG A 211 4.48 14.00 5.03
C ARG A 211 4.97 15.44 4.83
N ASN A 212 4.24 16.25 4.07
CA ASN A 212 4.73 17.55 3.63
C ASN A 212 4.25 18.78 4.43
N HIS A 213 3.69 18.60 5.63
CA HIS A 213 3.11 19.72 6.38
C HIS A 213 4.14 20.82 6.69
N ASN A 214 5.31 20.41 7.18
CA ASN A 214 6.37 21.31 7.63
C ASN A 214 7.53 21.46 6.63
N GLY A 215 7.51 20.69 5.53
CA GLY A 215 8.62 20.68 4.59
C GLY A 215 9.78 19.78 5.02
N SER A 216 10.83 19.77 4.20
CA SER A 216 12.21 19.52 4.65
C SER A 216 13.09 20.66 4.16
N PRO A 217 13.43 21.65 5.01
CA PRO A 217 14.17 22.85 4.61
C PRO A 217 15.57 22.55 4.05
N GLN A 218 16.19 21.43 4.47
CA GLN A 218 17.50 20.99 3.98
C GLN A 218 17.41 20.06 2.77
N ASN A 219 16.20 19.87 2.21
CA ASN A 219 15.90 18.87 1.18
C ASN A 219 16.28 17.44 1.60
N GLU A 220 16.20 17.13 2.89
CA GLU A 220 16.36 15.78 3.38
C GLU A 220 15.15 14.94 2.95
N TRP A 221 15.42 13.78 2.38
CA TRP A 221 14.41 12.86 1.87
C TRP A 221 14.31 11.60 2.72
N CYS A 222 15.36 11.27 3.48
CA CYS A 222 15.48 10.02 4.22
C CYS A 222 15.12 10.27 5.68
N ASN A 223 13.90 9.88 6.09
CA ASN A 223 13.37 10.03 7.46
C ASN A 223 13.59 11.45 8.05
N ALA A 224 13.22 12.50 7.30
CA ALA A 224 13.43 13.89 7.71
C ALA A 224 12.75 14.21 9.06
N GLN A 225 13.51 14.76 10.00
CA GLN A 225 13.06 15.12 11.34
C GLN A 225 12.09 16.30 11.30
N SER A 226 12.32 17.23 10.38
CA SER A 226 11.49 18.40 10.14
C SER A 226 10.10 18.08 9.54
N GLY A 227 9.93 16.90 8.97
CA GLY A 227 8.68 16.50 8.32
C GLY A 227 7.49 16.42 9.27
N GLY A 228 6.28 16.53 8.71
CA GLY A 228 5.03 16.39 9.45
C GLY A 228 3.93 15.82 8.55
N ILE A 229 3.06 14.96 9.09
CA ILE A 229 1.97 14.37 8.29
C ILE A 229 1.13 15.50 7.67
N GLY A 230 1.03 15.52 6.35
CA GLY A 230 0.40 16.61 5.62
C GLY A 230 -1.12 16.55 5.61
N ALA A 231 -1.72 17.45 4.84
CA ALA A 231 -3.17 17.55 4.74
C ALA A 231 -3.78 16.25 4.18
N PRO A 232 -5.00 15.87 4.61
CA PRO A 232 -5.67 14.70 4.11
C PRO A 232 -5.85 14.67 2.58
N PRO A 233 -5.96 13.47 1.98
CA PRO A 233 -6.24 13.31 0.57
C PRO A 233 -7.53 14.02 0.11
N THR A 234 -7.49 14.61 -1.08
CA THR A 234 -8.64 15.35 -1.65
C THR A 234 -8.53 15.47 -3.18
N ASP A 235 -9.69 15.53 -3.85
CA ASP A 235 -9.84 15.94 -5.25
C ASP A 235 -10.17 17.45 -5.40
N GLN A 236 -10.41 18.13 -4.28
CA GLN A 236 -10.66 19.57 -4.23
C GLN A 236 -9.34 20.34 -4.09
N THR A 237 -8.47 20.23 -5.09
CA THR A 237 -7.12 20.82 -5.07
C THR A 237 -7.11 22.33 -5.31
N GLY A 238 -8.16 22.86 -5.94
CA GLY A 238 -8.23 24.24 -6.42
C GLY A 238 -7.38 24.53 -7.67
N SER A 239 -6.66 23.52 -8.19
CA SER A 239 -5.87 23.62 -9.41
C SER A 239 -6.61 23.04 -10.61
N LYS A 240 -6.33 23.56 -11.81
CA LYS A 240 -6.88 23.03 -13.07
C LYS A 240 -6.10 21.82 -13.60
N VAL A 241 -4.88 21.60 -13.10
CA VAL A 241 -3.93 20.60 -13.61
C VAL A 241 -3.48 19.60 -12.54
N VAL A 242 -3.86 19.81 -11.28
CA VAL A 242 -3.64 18.83 -10.20
C VAL A 242 -4.97 18.16 -9.91
N ASP A 243 -5.05 16.86 -10.18
CA ASP A 243 -6.26 16.08 -10.01
C ASP A 243 -6.50 15.75 -8.53
N TYR A 244 -5.42 15.37 -7.81
CA TYR A 244 -5.53 14.91 -6.44
C TYR A 244 -4.32 15.31 -5.60
N HIS A 245 -4.58 15.64 -4.33
CA HIS A 245 -3.62 15.43 -3.25
C HIS A 245 -3.89 14.06 -2.66
N LEU A 246 -2.90 13.18 -2.59
CA LEU A 246 -3.05 11.82 -2.05
C LEU A 246 -1.95 11.50 -1.05
N TRP A 247 -2.17 10.52 -0.19
CA TRP A 247 -1.10 9.93 0.61
C TRP A 247 -0.56 8.71 -0.13
N LEU A 248 0.57 8.89 -0.83
CA LEU A 248 1.18 7.83 -1.62
C LEU A 248 2.17 7.03 -0.76
N LYS A 249 3.06 7.72 -0.04
CA LYS A 249 3.84 7.13 1.05
C LYS A 249 2.95 6.91 2.27
N VAL A 250 3.11 5.76 2.93
CA VAL A 250 2.44 5.46 4.21
C VAL A 250 3.04 6.37 5.31
N PRO A 251 2.25 7.27 5.93
CA PRO A 251 2.75 8.09 7.04
C PRO A 251 3.16 7.20 8.23
N GLY A 252 4.44 7.22 8.59
CA GLY A 252 5.00 6.42 9.70
C GLY A 252 5.91 5.26 9.27
N GLU A 253 5.93 4.89 8.00
CA GLU A 253 6.91 3.91 7.51
C GLU A 253 8.25 4.56 7.19
N SER A 254 9.34 3.89 7.55
CA SER A 254 10.70 4.36 7.29
C SER A 254 11.01 4.40 5.79
N ASP A 255 11.85 5.34 5.41
CA ASP A 255 12.46 5.44 4.07
C ASP A 255 13.68 4.51 3.92
N GLY A 256 14.18 3.99 5.04
CA GLY A 256 15.39 3.17 5.10
C GLY A 256 16.20 3.49 6.35
N GLN A 257 17.38 2.87 6.45
CA GLN A 257 18.23 3.06 7.62
C GLN A 257 18.83 4.46 7.69
N CYS A 258 18.97 5.15 6.54
CA CYS A 258 19.38 6.55 6.45
C CYS A 258 20.68 6.91 7.19
N TYR A 259 21.69 6.02 7.15
CA TYR A 259 23.00 6.34 7.72
C TYR A 259 23.71 7.44 6.91
N GLY A 260 24.37 8.37 7.62
CA GLY A 260 25.28 9.34 7.01
C GLY A 260 24.60 10.34 6.06
N GLN A 261 23.29 10.55 6.19
CA GLN A 261 22.54 11.58 5.48
C GLN A 261 22.77 12.96 6.16
N SER A 262 21.83 13.90 6.05
CA SER A 262 21.96 15.22 6.69
C SER A 262 21.70 15.19 8.20
N SER A 263 21.93 16.32 8.87
CA SER A 263 21.56 16.50 10.28
C SER A 263 20.05 16.51 10.52
N ASP A 264 19.25 16.75 9.48
CA ASP A 264 17.79 16.61 9.50
C ASP A 264 17.35 15.14 9.34
N SER A 265 18.24 14.21 9.00
CA SER A 265 17.87 12.79 8.84
C SER A 265 17.77 12.07 10.19
N SER A 266 16.87 11.08 10.25
CA SER A 266 16.80 10.14 11.36
C SER A 266 17.23 8.74 10.92
N VAL A 267 18.10 8.10 11.70
CA VAL A 267 18.37 6.67 11.52
C VAL A 267 17.11 5.87 11.89
N GLY A 268 16.62 5.07 10.95
CA GLY A 268 15.38 4.31 11.05
C GLY A 268 15.55 2.80 10.82
N PRO A 269 14.46 2.04 10.85
CA PRO A 269 14.46 0.64 10.43
C PRO A 269 14.60 0.51 8.90
N SER A 270 14.52 -0.72 8.37
CA SER A 270 14.51 -0.94 6.92
C SER A 270 13.32 -0.25 6.26
N ALA A 271 13.47 0.11 4.98
CA ALA A 271 12.44 0.79 4.21
C ALA A 271 11.11 0.00 4.22
N GLY A 272 10.00 0.70 4.46
CA GLY A 272 8.65 0.12 4.57
C GLY A 272 8.31 -0.46 5.95
N GLN A 273 9.26 -0.55 6.88
CA GLN A 273 8.95 -0.91 8.26
C GLN A 273 8.36 0.29 9.02
N PHE A 274 7.45 0.05 9.95
CA PHE A 274 6.95 1.10 10.83
C PHE A 274 8.11 1.68 11.66
N PHE A 275 8.23 3.01 11.72
CA PHE A 275 9.25 3.71 12.47
C PHE A 275 8.61 4.44 13.67
N PRO A 276 8.61 3.86 14.89
CA PRO A 276 7.91 4.44 16.03
C PRO A 276 8.30 5.89 16.35
N GLU A 277 9.60 6.17 16.44
CA GLU A 277 10.10 7.50 16.78
C GLU A 277 9.87 8.49 15.64
N GLY A 278 10.04 8.03 14.39
CA GLY A 278 9.72 8.82 13.20
C GLY A 278 8.24 9.15 13.10
N PHE A 279 7.36 8.19 13.37
CA PHE A 279 5.92 8.38 13.38
C PHE A 279 5.48 9.37 14.45
N GLN A 280 6.01 9.27 15.67
CA GLN A 280 5.70 10.24 16.71
C GLN A 280 6.10 11.65 16.30
N ARG A 281 7.32 11.85 15.77
CA ARG A 281 7.74 13.16 15.26
C ARG A 281 6.85 13.67 14.13
N LEU A 282 6.51 12.82 13.17
CA LEU A 282 5.64 13.17 12.05
C LEU A 282 4.23 13.57 12.52
N TRP A 283 3.65 12.86 13.49
CA TRP A 283 2.34 13.16 14.05
C TRP A 283 2.36 14.46 14.86
N ASP A 284 3.33 14.63 15.76
CA ASP A 284 3.40 15.80 16.64
C ASP A 284 3.63 17.11 15.87
N GLN A 285 4.13 17.00 14.64
CA GLN A 285 4.34 18.08 13.65
C GLN A 285 3.28 18.09 12.54
N SER A 286 2.19 17.35 12.68
CA SER A 286 1.23 17.14 11.59
C SER A 286 0.24 18.28 11.40
N TYR A 287 -0.38 18.28 10.22
CA TYR A 287 -1.62 18.99 9.93
C TYR A 287 -2.68 18.77 11.01
N PHE A 288 -2.86 17.53 11.49
CA PHE A 288 -3.87 17.22 12.50
C PHE A 288 -3.62 17.92 13.83
N VAL A 289 -2.38 17.92 14.31
CA VAL A 289 -2.01 18.61 15.55
C VAL A 289 -2.14 20.11 15.39
N ALA A 290 -1.75 20.66 14.23
CA ALA A 290 -2.00 22.07 13.90
C ALA A 290 -3.49 22.43 13.86
N HIS A 291 -4.38 21.45 13.69
CA HIS A 291 -5.84 21.61 13.66
C HIS A 291 -6.53 21.03 14.91
N GLY A 292 -5.80 20.93 16.03
CA GLY A 292 -6.38 20.69 17.36
C GLY A 292 -6.42 19.23 17.80
N HIS A 293 -5.87 18.28 17.05
CA HIS A 293 -5.63 16.94 17.57
C HIS A 293 -4.50 16.95 18.63
N PRO A 294 -4.60 16.12 19.68
CA PRO A 294 -3.52 16.01 20.66
C PRO A 294 -2.27 15.36 20.06
N LYS A 295 -1.10 15.73 20.60
CA LYS A 295 0.15 15.01 20.31
C LYS A 295 0.12 13.60 20.89
N ILE A 296 1.04 12.74 20.45
CA ILE A 296 1.11 11.37 20.96
C ILE A 296 1.40 11.38 22.45
N GLY A 297 0.50 10.76 23.24
CA GLY A 297 0.64 10.67 24.69
C GLY A 297 0.06 11.86 25.47
N GLU A 298 -0.45 12.88 24.79
CA GLU A 298 -1.23 13.95 25.41
C GLU A 298 -2.72 13.56 25.47
N ALA A 299 -3.40 14.00 26.53
CA ALA A 299 -4.86 13.91 26.59
C ALA A 299 -5.48 14.89 25.57
N PRO A 300 -6.67 14.60 25.00
CA PRO A 300 -7.41 15.60 24.23
C PRO A 300 -7.58 16.85 25.10
N SER A 301 -7.20 18.02 24.57
CA SER A 301 -7.52 19.28 25.25
C SER A 301 -9.00 19.30 25.56
N PRO A 302 -9.44 19.65 26.78
CA PRO A 302 -10.84 19.88 27.04
C PRO A 302 -11.28 20.97 26.07
N SER A 303 -12.09 20.59 25.08
CA SER A 303 -12.60 21.52 24.09
C SER A 303 -13.19 22.71 24.83
N THR A 304 -12.84 23.92 24.42
CA THR A 304 -13.66 25.11 24.67
C THR A 304 -14.99 24.89 23.94
N GLN A 305 -15.83 24.03 24.51
CA GLN A 305 -17.27 24.14 24.33
C GLN A 305 -17.60 25.55 24.82
N PRO A 306 -18.26 26.39 24.00
CA PRO A 306 -18.89 27.58 24.54
C PRO A 306 -19.74 27.11 25.72
N ALA A 307 -19.52 27.68 26.90
CA ALA A 307 -20.39 27.46 28.04
C ALA A 307 -21.84 27.58 27.54
N PRO A 308 -22.75 26.66 27.91
CA PRO A 308 -24.14 26.77 27.50
C PRO A 308 -24.62 28.16 27.89
N SER A 309 -24.90 28.98 26.87
CA SER A 309 -25.57 30.25 27.01
C SER A 309 -26.82 29.97 27.83
N THR A 310 -26.86 30.50 29.06
CA THR A 310 -28.07 30.51 29.89
C THR A 310 -29.06 31.42 29.19
N GLN A 311 -29.82 30.86 28.25
CA GLN A 311 -30.97 31.49 27.65
C GLN A 311 -32.01 31.68 28.76
N PRO A 312 -32.57 32.89 28.97
CA PRO A 312 -33.63 33.10 29.94
C PRO A 312 -34.84 32.24 29.58
N ALA A 313 -35.45 31.64 30.60
CA ALA A 313 -36.61 30.76 30.49
C ALA A 313 -37.76 31.43 29.69
N PRO A 314 -38.47 30.69 28.82
CA PRO A 314 -39.65 31.22 28.16
C PRO A 314 -40.80 31.40 29.16
N SER A 315 -41.42 32.58 29.13
CA SER A 315 -42.63 32.92 29.88
C SER A 315 -43.83 32.08 29.39
N PRO A 316 -44.74 31.62 30.27
CA PRO A 316 -45.82 30.72 29.88
C PRO A 316 -46.92 31.45 29.11
N SER A 317 -47.32 30.93 27.95
CA SER A 317 -48.56 31.29 27.27
C SER A 317 -49.68 30.30 27.59
N PRO A 318 -50.95 30.75 27.68
CA PRO A 318 -52.05 29.97 28.22
C PRO A 318 -52.59 28.92 27.24
N SER A 319 -53.02 27.80 27.83
CA SER A 319 -53.66 26.66 27.18
C SER A 319 -55.05 26.99 26.64
N THR A 320 -55.34 26.50 25.44
CA THR A 320 -56.70 26.16 24.99
C THR A 320 -56.70 24.75 24.42
N ALA A 321 -57.73 23.99 24.81
CA ALA A 321 -57.81 22.54 24.67
C ALA A 321 -58.70 22.10 23.50
N SER A 322 -58.46 20.86 23.08
CA SER A 322 -59.37 19.87 22.44
C SER A 322 -59.49 19.86 20.90
N PRO A 323 -59.89 18.74 20.27
CA PRO A 323 -59.74 17.32 20.63
C PRO A 323 -59.21 16.44 19.44
N THR A 324 -58.75 15.23 19.73
CA THR A 324 -58.58 14.11 18.76
C THR A 324 -59.92 13.36 18.62
N PRO A 325 -60.25 12.69 17.50
CA PRO A 325 -59.74 11.33 17.28
C PRO A 325 -59.69 10.78 15.82
N SER A 326 -59.00 9.62 15.70
CA SER A 326 -59.31 8.44 14.86
C SER A 326 -58.53 8.21 13.55
N THR A 327 -57.78 7.11 13.59
CA THR A 327 -57.09 6.34 12.54
C THR A 327 -58.05 5.60 11.59
N PRO A 328 -57.63 5.30 10.35
CA PRO A 328 -57.97 4.00 9.75
C PRO A 328 -56.76 3.19 9.26
N ALA A 329 -56.91 1.87 9.34
CA ALA A 329 -56.00 0.80 8.91
C ALA A 329 -56.14 0.49 7.39
N PRO A 330 -55.26 -0.36 6.79
CA PRO A 330 -55.12 -0.50 5.34
C PRO A 330 -55.99 -1.61 4.73
N THR A 331 -56.31 -1.52 3.43
CA THR A 331 -57.05 -2.57 2.70
C THR A 331 -56.43 -2.90 1.34
N ASP A 332 -56.04 -4.16 1.22
CA ASP A 332 -56.09 -5.16 0.13
C ASP A 332 -55.89 -4.88 -1.37
N ALA A 333 -55.22 -5.88 -1.97
CA ALA A 333 -54.87 -6.11 -3.37
C ALA A 333 -56.07 -6.52 -4.28
N PRO A 334 -55.85 -6.53 -5.61
CA PRO A 334 -56.21 -7.74 -6.37
C PRO A 334 -55.26 -8.11 -7.55
N LYS A 335 -55.28 -9.40 -7.91
CA LYS A 335 -54.74 -10.08 -9.12
C LYS A 335 -55.76 -11.19 -9.50
N PRO A 336 -55.76 -11.87 -10.67
CA PRO A 336 -55.34 -11.55 -12.06
C PRO A 336 -56.52 -11.59 -13.07
N SER A 337 -56.28 -11.24 -14.34
CA SER A 337 -57.02 -11.85 -15.45
C SER A 337 -56.13 -12.15 -16.65
N THR A 338 -56.45 -13.27 -17.29
CA THR A 338 -55.86 -13.95 -18.44
C THR A 338 -56.14 -13.26 -19.76
N ASP A 339 -55.25 -13.37 -20.75
CA ASP A 339 -55.57 -13.96 -22.06
C ASP A 339 -54.33 -14.11 -22.95
N ALA A 340 -54.28 -15.24 -23.67
CA ALA A 340 -53.31 -15.59 -24.70
C ALA A 340 -53.82 -15.16 -26.09
N PRO A 341 -52.95 -15.09 -27.12
CA PRO A 341 -52.92 -16.20 -28.08
C PRO A 341 -51.53 -16.52 -28.66
N THR A 342 -51.44 -17.67 -29.33
CA THR A 342 -50.27 -18.30 -29.97
C THR A 342 -50.46 -18.34 -31.52
N PRO A 343 -49.58 -18.99 -32.33
CA PRO A 343 -48.38 -18.48 -33.02
C PRO A 343 -48.52 -18.39 -34.57
N SER A 344 -47.53 -17.81 -35.27
CA SER A 344 -47.27 -18.17 -36.68
C SER A 344 -45.81 -18.02 -37.12
N THR A 345 -45.44 -18.98 -37.97
CA THR A 345 -44.21 -19.46 -38.63
C THR A 345 -43.40 -18.50 -39.54
N ALA A 346 -42.08 -18.75 -39.65
CA ALA A 346 -41.31 -19.14 -40.87
C ALA A 346 -39.96 -18.41 -41.13
N HIS A 347 -38.84 -19.16 -40.94
CA HIS A 347 -37.65 -19.41 -41.82
C HIS A 347 -36.80 -18.23 -42.44
N PRO A 348 -35.55 -18.44 -42.95
CA PRO A 348 -34.29 -17.89 -42.39
C PRO A 348 -33.22 -17.45 -43.45
N THR A 349 -31.97 -17.32 -42.99
CA THR A 349 -30.62 -17.38 -43.65
C THR A 349 -29.95 -16.07 -44.08
N PRO A 350 -28.61 -16.01 -44.24
CA PRO A 350 -27.51 -16.70 -43.50
C PRO A 350 -26.33 -15.76 -43.13
N HIS A 351 -25.36 -16.21 -42.32
CA HIS A 351 -23.88 -15.99 -42.40
C HIS A 351 -23.17 -16.32 -41.06
N PRO A 352 -21.84 -16.60 -41.01
CA PRO A 352 -21.24 -17.92 -41.25
C PRO A 352 -20.51 -18.51 -40.01
N SER A 353 -20.24 -19.81 -40.10
CA SER A 353 -19.62 -20.69 -39.12
C SER A 353 -18.20 -20.31 -38.68
N SER A 354 -17.90 -20.49 -37.39
CA SER A 354 -16.56 -20.85 -36.90
C SER A 354 -16.64 -22.20 -36.16
N SER A 355 -15.69 -23.08 -36.46
CA SER A 355 -15.68 -24.48 -36.02
C SER A 355 -15.30 -24.63 -34.55
N THR A 356 -16.11 -25.35 -33.79
CA THR A 356 -15.72 -25.93 -32.50
C THR A 356 -15.53 -27.44 -32.67
N HIS A 357 -14.29 -27.90 -32.49
CA HIS A 357 -13.99 -29.32 -32.32
C HIS A 357 -14.41 -29.74 -30.91
N HIS A 358 -15.31 -30.71 -30.86
CA HIS A 358 -15.74 -31.40 -29.65
C HIS A 358 -14.86 -32.65 -29.47
N PRO A 359 -14.23 -32.88 -28.30
CA PRO A 359 -13.75 -34.19 -27.92
C PRO A 359 -14.73 -34.83 -26.93
N THR A 360 -15.44 -35.86 -27.39
CA THR A 360 -16.15 -36.84 -26.57
C THR A 360 -15.16 -37.78 -25.92
N THR A 361 -14.88 -37.62 -24.62
CA THR A 361 -14.65 -38.76 -23.71
C THR A 361 -15.14 -38.40 -22.29
N LYS A 362 -15.89 -39.31 -21.68
CA LYS A 362 -16.45 -39.21 -20.32
C LYS A 362 -15.34 -39.51 -19.29
N PRO A 363 -14.97 -38.60 -18.37
CA PRO A 363 -13.98 -38.92 -17.34
C PRO A 363 -14.66 -39.69 -16.20
N THR A 364 -14.33 -40.97 -16.10
CA THR A 364 -14.64 -41.80 -14.92
C THR A 364 -13.37 -41.83 -14.06
N LYS A 365 -13.21 -40.85 -13.16
CA LYS A 365 -12.47 -40.93 -11.87
C LYS A 365 -12.35 -39.54 -11.24
N LYS A 366 -12.72 -39.46 -9.96
CA LYS A 366 -12.53 -38.29 -9.07
C LYS A 366 -11.03 -37.92 -9.02
N PRO A 367 -10.60 -36.70 -9.35
CA PRO A 367 -9.21 -36.30 -9.19
C PRO A 367 -8.91 -36.25 -7.68
N THR A 368 -8.06 -37.15 -7.22
CA THR A 368 -7.53 -37.15 -5.86
C THR A 368 -6.10 -36.65 -5.96
N PHE A 369 -5.93 -35.34 -6.19
CA PHE A 369 -4.62 -34.71 -6.03
C PHE A 369 -4.46 -34.39 -4.55
N ARG A 370 -3.81 -35.30 -3.83
CA ARG A 370 -3.12 -34.99 -2.58
C ARG A 370 -1.72 -34.52 -2.98
N PRO A 371 -1.35 -33.24 -2.78
CA PRO A 371 0.04 -32.86 -2.86
C PRO A 371 0.77 -33.53 -1.70
N THR A 372 1.72 -34.41 -2.00
CA THR A 372 2.69 -34.89 -1.02
C THR A 372 3.74 -33.80 -0.82
N THR A 373 3.40 -32.78 -0.03
CA THR A 373 4.42 -32.04 0.72
C THR A 373 4.72 -32.84 1.99
N LYS A 374 6.01 -33.03 2.25
CA LYS A 374 6.54 -33.73 3.41
C LYS A 374 5.88 -33.16 4.69
N PRO A 375 5.15 -33.95 5.50
CA PRO A 375 4.72 -33.51 6.82
C PRO A 375 5.98 -33.29 7.65
N GLY A 376 6.27 -32.04 8.03
CA GLY A 376 7.40 -31.71 8.91
C GLY A 376 8.27 -30.52 8.49
N ALA A 377 8.07 -29.90 7.33
CA ALA A 377 8.75 -28.64 7.03
C ALA A 377 8.01 -27.45 7.65
N SER A 378 8.68 -26.67 8.48
CA SER A 378 8.14 -25.44 9.04
C SER A 378 7.94 -24.38 7.95
N VAL A 379 6.80 -23.68 7.98
CA VAL A 379 6.47 -22.59 7.05
C VAL A 379 7.33 -21.38 7.37
N ILE A 380 8.06 -20.88 6.37
CA ILE A 380 8.95 -19.73 6.53
C ILE A 380 8.18 -18.46 6.84
N GLU A 381 8.87 -17.48 7.43
CA GLU A 381 8.30 -16.19 7.79
C GLU A 381 7.59 -15.55 6.59
N TRP A 382 6.37 -15.04 6.83
CA TRP A 382 5.45 -14.42 5.87
C TRP A 382 4.71 -15.35 4.90
N GLU A 383 4.95 -16.66 4.94
CA GLU A 383 4.23 -17.62 4.11
C GLU A 383 2.90 -18.07 4.73
N GLN A 384 2.00 -18.57 3.88
CA GLN A 384 0.70 -19.10 4.33
C GLN A 384 0.90 -20.36 5.17
N CYS A 385 0.30 -20.38 6.35
CA CYS A 385 0.33 -21.49 7.31
C CYS A 385 -1.07 -21.98 7.71
N GLY A 386 -2.12 -21.46 7.08
CA GLY A 386 -3.48 -21.89 7.38
C GLY A 386 -4.53 -21.23 6.49
N GLY A 387 -5.79 -21.65 6.66
CA GLY A 387 -6.94 -21.20 5.88
C GLY A 387 -7.81 -22.36 5.37
N LYS A 388 -9.07 -22.07 5.04
CA LYS A 388 -9.98 -23.02 4.36
C LYS A 388 -9.36 -23.47 3.04
N SER A 389 -9.27 -24.79 2.87
CA SER A 389 -8.62 -25.45 1.72
C SER A 389 -7.09 -25.35 1.66
N TYR A 390 -6.42 -24.89 2.73
CA TYR A 390 -4.97 -25.00 2.86
C TYR A 390 -4.58 -26.41 3.34
N TYR A 391 -3.68 -27.08 2.61
CA TYR A 391 -3.22 -28.43 2.91
C TYR A 391 -1.71 -28.49 3.25
N GLY A 392 -1.06 -27.33 3.41
CA GLY A 392 0.35 -27.23 3.77
C GLY A 392 0.58 -27.32 5.29
N SER A 393 1.81 -27.06 5.73
CA SER A 393 2.18 -27.11 7.15
C SER A 393 1.58 -25.94 7.92
N THR A 394 1.10 -26.18 9.14
CA THR A 394 0.61 -25.11 10.04
C THR A 394 1.64 -24.67 11.06
N ALA A 395 2.78 -25.38 11.13
CA ALA A 395 3.88 -25.05 12.01
C ALA A 395 4.79 -24.03 11.32
N CYS A 396 4.97 -22.87 11.94
CA CYS A 396 5.90 -21.87 11.45
C CYS A 396 7.34 -22.18 11.88
N VAL A 397 8.30 -21.63 11.15
CA VAL A 397 9.70 -21.60 11.58
C VAL A 397 9.83 -20.95 12.97
N ASP A 398 10.86 -21.34 13.70
CA ASP A 398 11.11 -20.83 15.05
C ASP A 398 11.11 -19.29 15.07
N GLY A 399 10.50 -18.71 16.12
CA GLY A 399 10.28 -17.27 16.23
C GLY A 399 9.07 -16.72 15.49
N CYS A 400 8.31 -17.58 14.79
CA CYS A 400 7.07 -17.21 14.13
C CYS A 400 5.88 -17.98 14.70
N LYS A 401 4.70 -17.36 14.67
CA LYS A 401 3.42 -18.00 14.98
C LYS A 401 2.51 -17.90 13.76
N CYS A 402 1.73 -18.96 13.54
CA CYS A 402 0.70 -18.93 12.52
C CYS A 402 -0.44 -18.03 12.98
N GLU A 403 -0.51 -16.82 12.44
CA GLU A 403 -1.51 -15.82 12.80
C GLU A 403 -2.70 -15.93 11.85
N PHE A 404 -3.89 -16.11 12.44
CA PHE A 404 -5.13 -16.10 11.69
C PHE A 404 -5.40 -14.69 11.14
N ILE A 405 -5.59 -14.57 9.84
CA ILE A 405 -5.92 -13.30 9.18
C ILE A 405 -7.38 -13.31 8.75
N ASN A 406 -7.81 -14.36 8.06
CA ASN A 406 -9.21 -14.60 7.72
C ASN A 406 -9.47 -16.11 7.52
N GLU A 407 -10.72 -16.46 7.23
CA GLU A 407 -11.13 -17.86 7.12
C GLU A 407 -10.40 -18.65 6.02
N TYR A 408 -9.87 -18.00 4.99
CA TYR A 408 -9.14 -18.61 3.88
C TYR A 408 -7.61 -18.46 4.00
N TYR A 409 -7.12 -17.69 4.97
CA TYR A 409 -5.71 -17.32 5.06
C TYR A 409 -5.22 -17.11 6.49
N SER A 410 -4.15 -17.80 6.85
CA SER A 410 -3.34 -17.57 8.05
C SER A 410 -1.88 -17.51 7.63
N GLN A 411 -1.07 -16.66 8.27
CA GLN A 411 0.29 -16.37 7.85
C GLN A 411 1.29 -16.57 9.00
N CYS A 412 2.47 -17.11 8.69
CA CYS A 412 3.55 -17.20 9.66
C CYS A 412 4.13 -15.82 9.92
N ARG A 413 3.89 -15.27 11.11
CA ARG A 413 4.32 -13.93 11.47
C ARG A 413 5.24 -13.97 12.69
N PRO A 414 6.27 -13.11 12.75
CA PRO A 414 7.07 -12.86 13.94
C PRO A 414 6.25 -12.78 15.21
N VAL A 415 6.67 -13.45 16.28
CA VAL A 415 6.09 -13.21 17.60
C VAL A 415 6.42 -11.80 18.08
N ALA A 416 5.42 -11.09 18.62
CA ALA A 416 5.56 -9.70 19.07
C ALA A 416 6.51 -9.58 20.28
N ALA A 417 7.02 -8.37 20.51
CA ALA A 417 7.90 -8.07 21.64
C ALA A 417 7.21 -8.38 22.98
N SER A 418 7.98 -8.85 23.95
CA SER A 418 7.55 -9.08 25.32
C SER A 418 8.33 -8.18 26.28
N THR A 419 7.95 -8.15 27.55
CA THR A 419 8.71 -7.40 28.58
C THR A 419 10.10 -7.96 28.84
N THR A 420 10.42 -9.16 28.32
CA THR A 420 11.70 -9.83 28.51
C THR A 420 12.47 -10.01 27.20
N GLU A 421 11.83 -9.84 26.03
CA GLU A 421 12.42 -10.12 24.72
C GLU A 421 12.01 -9.07 23.67
N VAL A 422 12.98 -8.69 22.84
CA VAL A 422 12.82 -7.80 21.69
C VAL A 422 12.23 -8.59 20.52
N ALA A 423 11.22 -8.02 19.87
CA ALA A 423 10.63 -8.57 18.65
C ALA A 423 11.69 -8.77 17.56
N PRO A 424 11.43 -9.64 16.57
CA PRO A 424 12.25 -9.72 15.37
C PRO A 424 12.52 -8.34 14.76
N TYR A 425 13.79 -8.08 14.43
CA TYR A 425 14.28 -6.81 13.87
C TYR A 425 14.14 -5.58 14.78
N GLY A 426 13.74 -5.74 16.04
CA GLY A 426 13.77 -4.67 17.04
C GLY A 426 15.18 -4.33 17.51
N ARG A 427 15.36 -3.13 18.07
CA ARG A 427 16.61 -2.71 18.71
C ARG A 427 16.82 -3.52 19.99
N CYS A 428 17.99 -4.13 20.12
CA CYS A 428 18.37 -4.96 21.26
C CYS A 428 19.69 -4.52 21.92
N GLY A 429 20.26 -3.38 21.51
CA GLY A 429 21.53 -2.92 22.07
C GLY A 429 22.01 -1.58 21.52
N GLY A 430 23.18 -1.18 22.04
CA GLY A 430 23.89 0.04 21.67
C GLY A 430 24.30 0.91 22.86
N ILE A 431 25.27 1.80 22.66
CA ILE A 431 25.68 2.83 23.62
C ILE A 431 24.44 3.65 24.04
N HIS A 432 24.26 3.76 25.36
CA HIS A 432 23.10 4.39 26.03
C HIS A 432 21.75 3.69 25.83
N TYR A 433 21.71 2.48 25.28
CA TYR A 433 20.49 1.67 25.25
C TYR A 433 20.24 1.04 26.62
N ALA A 434 19.08 1.32 27.21
CA ALA A 434 18.65 0.79 28.52
C ALA A 434 17.48 -0.21 28.42
N GLY A 435 17.09 -0.59 27.20
CA GLY A 435 15.99 -1.52 26.96
C GLY A 435 16.43 -2.99 27.07
N VAL A 436 15.47 -3.90 26.87
CA VAL A 436 15.73 -5.35 26.82
C VAL A 436 16.68 -5.71 25.68
N THR A 437 17.63 -6.62 25.93
CA THR A 437 18.69 -7.01 24.98
C THR A 437 18.53 -8.43 24.43
N ALA A 438 17.72 -9.25 25.09
CA ALA A 438 17.39 -10.58 24.60
C ALA A 438 16.44 -10.47 23.40
N CYS A 439 16.71 -11.21 22.34
CA CYS A 439 15.84 -11.31 21.19
C CYS A 439 14.88 -12.48 21.35
N SER A 440 13.70 -12.35 20.76
CA SER A 440 12.77 -13.48 20.62
C SER A 440 13.43 -14.69 19.96
N VAL A 441 12.97 -15.89 20.34
CA VAL A 441 13.50 -17.18 19.87
C VAL A 441 13.71 -17.19 18.34
N GLY A 442 14.87 -17.65 17.88
CA GLY A 442 15.25 -17.70 16.45
C GLY A 442 15.94 -16.42 15.93
N TYR A 443 16.14 -15.43 16.79
CA TYR A 443 16.87 -14.21 16.49
C TYR A 443 17.99 -13.98 17.50
N THR A 444 19.13 -13.48 17.01
CA THR A 444 20.27 -13.07 17.83
C THR A 444 20.43 -11.56 17.79
N CYS A 445 20.76 -10.98 18.94
CA CYS A 445 21.11 -9.57 19.01
C CYS A 445 22.47 -9.33 18.36
N LYS A 446 22.46 -8.83 17.12
CA LYS A 446 23.69 -8.54 16.39
C LYS A 446 24.05 -7.08 16.55
N VAL A 447 25.27 -6.82 17.03
CA VAL A 447 25.83 -5.47 17.06
C VAL A 447 25.96 -4.99 15.61
N MET A 448 25.19 -3.97 15.26
CA MET A 448 25.26 -3.34 13.94
C MET A 448 26.32 -2.24 13.96
N ASN A 449 26.37 -1.48 15.05
CA ASN A 449 27.41 -0.49 15.35
C ASN A 449 27.43 -0.21 16.87
N PRO A 450 28.38 0.61 17.39
CA PRO A 450 28.48 0.87 18.82
C PRO A 450 27.20 1.42 19.45
N HIS A 451 26.37 2.16 18.71
CA HIS A 451 25.15 2.79 19.22
C HIS A 451 23.86 2.00 18.96
N TYR A 452 23.93 0.91 18.16
CA TYR A 452 22.75 0.17 17.75
C TYR A 452 23.05 -1.31 17.53
N SER A 453 22.29 -2.18 18.20
CA SER A 453 22.23 -3.61 17.93
C SER A 453 20.79 -3.99 17.61
N GLN A 454 20.61 -4.96 16.73
CA GLN A 454 19.29 -5.37 16.24
C GLN A 454 19.14 -6.89 16.29
N CYS A 455 17.94 -7.35 16.63
CA CYS A 455 17.57 -8.76 16.52
C CYS A 455 17.53 -9.17 15.05
N VAL A 456 18.43 -10.06 14.64
CA VAL A 456 18.45 -10.62 13.29
C VAL A 456 18.34 -12.13 13.32
N ARG A 457 17.80 -12.69 12.25
CA ARG A 457 17.54 -14.13 12.15
C ARG A 457 18.83 -14.93 12.25
N ASP A 458 18.80 -16.01 13.00
CA ASP A 458 19.88 -17.00 13.04
C ASP A 458 19.91 -17.77 11.71
N THR A 459 20.90 -17.48 10.85
CA THR A 459 21.08 -18.18 9.57
C THR A 459 21.85 -19.49 9.69
N SER A 460 22.13 -19.95 10.92
CA SER A 460 23.00 -21.11 11.20
C SER A 460 22.28 -22.45 11.33
N SER A 461 20.94 -22.52 11.24
CA SER A 461 20.19 -23.75 11.52
C SER A 461 19.70 -24.55 10.30
N SER A 462 20.05 -24.18 9.07
CA SER A 462 19.60 -24.91 7.86
C SER A 462 20.68 -25.73 7.13
N ARG A 463 21.81 -26.03 7.77
CA ARG A 463 22.82 -26.96 7.23
C ARG A 463 23.33 -27.89 8.32
N ASN A 464 22.59 -28.96 8.59
CA ASN A 464 23.16 -30.20 9.07
C ASN A 464 22.14 -31.31 8.90
N ASP A 465 22.04 -31.78 7.66
CA ASP A 465 21.66 -33.14 7.32
C ASP A 465 22.23 -33.35 5.92
N THR A 466 23.41 -33.96 5.80
CA THR A 466 23.59 -35.31 5.25
C THR A 466 25.08 -35.63 5.13
N ASP A 467 25.38 -36.83 5.60
CA ASP A 467 26.41 -37.77 5.16
C ASP A 467 27.88 -37.59 5.51
N SER A 468 28.26 -38.46 6.44
CA SER A 468 29.61 -38.94 6.65
C SER A 468 29.89 -40.04 5.61
N SER A 469 30.84 -39.81 4.71
CA SER A 469 31.54 -40.92 4.06
C SER A 469 33.00 -40.54 3.89
N SER A 470 33.81 -41.15 4.74
CA SER A 470 35.26 -41.22 4.69
C SER A 470 35.75 -41.73 3.34
N GLN A 471 36.67 -40.99 2.72
CA GLN A 471 37.65 -41.55 1.78
C GLN A 471 39.00 -40.93 2.09
N SER A 472 39.83 -41.77 2.69
CA SER A 472 41.28 -41.67 2.78
C SER A 472 41.87 -41.79 1.37
N ASP A 473 42.72 -40.85 0.97
CA ASP A 473 43.73 -41.10 -0.03
C ASP A 473 45.09 -40.64 0.52
N ASP A 474 45.94 -41.66 0.68
CA ASP A 474 47.38 -41.59 0.82
C ASP A 474 48.06 -41.05 -0.45
N ASP A 475 49.32 -40.68 -0.25
CA ASP A 475 50.43 -40.63 -1.22
C ASP A 475 50.71 -39.35 -2.04
N SER A 476 51.79 -38.67 -1.60
CA SER A 476 53.08 -38.51 -2.29
C SER A 476 53.12 -37.78 -3.65
N ASP A 477 53.61 -36.54 -3.65
CA ASP A 477 55.00 -36.15 -4.02
C ASP A 477 55.28 -34.66 -3.70
#